data_AF-A0A377A5J0-F1
#
_entry.id   AF-A0A377A5J0-F1
#
_cell.length_a   1.000
_cell.length_b   1.000
_cell.length_c   1.000
_cell.angle_alpha   90.00
_cell.angle_beta   90.00
_cell.angle_gamma   90.00
#
_symmetry.space_group_name_H-M   'P 1'
#
loop_
_entity.id
_entity.type
_entity.pdbx_description
1 polymer ?
#
loop_
_entity_poly.entity_id
_entity_poly.type
_entity_poly.pdbx_seq_one_letter_code
_entity_poly.pdbx_strand_id
1 'polypeptide(L)' 'MLDTLQNQTSAKLTLDCRLPTLALDAQMQVHLLQIIREAVLNAMKHANASEIAVSCVTRAGRQSHGLYP' A
#
# COMPACT_ATOMS: atom_id res chain seq x y z
N MET A 1 -13.79 3.16 0.25
CA MET A 1 -12.74 3.66 1.17
C MET A 1 -11.73 4.55 0.47
N LEU A 2 -11.22 4.16 -0.71
CA LEU A 2 -10.33 5.03 -1.49
C LEU A 2 -11.05 6.31 -1.94
N ASP A 3 -12.28 6.20 -2.42
CA ASP A 3 -13.10 7.34 -2.89
C ASP A 3 -13.39 8.37 -1.80
N THR A 4 -13.65 7.90 -0.58
CA THR A 4 -13.85 8.77 0.58
C THR A 4 -12.58 9.51 0.97
N LEU A 5 -11.40 8.90 0.82
CA LEU A 5 -10.12 9.57 1.08
C LEU A 5 -9.80 10.56 -0.04
N GLN A 6 -10.05 10.18 -1.29
CA GLN A 6 -9.87 11.04 -2.46
C GLN A 6 -10.76 12.28 -2.41
N ASN A 7 -12.00 12.17 -1.92
CA ASN A 7 -12.87 13.34 -1.71
C ASN A 7 -12.43 14.28 -0.57
N GLN A 8 -11.46 13.86 0.26
CA GLN A 8 -10.93 14.68 1.35
C GLN A 8 -9.61 15.38 0.99
N THR A 9 -9.07 15.15 -0.21
CA THR A 9 -7.82 15.78 -0.65
C THR A 9 -7.84 16.08 -2.15
N SER A 10 -7.25 17.21 -2.54
CA SER A 10 -6.93 17.45 -3.97
C SER A 10 -5.70 16.67 -4.45
N ALA A 11 -4.99 15.99 -3.54
CA ALA A 11 -3.88 15.14 -3.90
C ALA A 11 -4.37 13.92 -4.69
N LYS A 12 -3.67 13.57 -5.77
CA LYS A 12 -3.97 12.36 -6.53
C LYS A 12 -3.58 11.13 -5.70
N LEU A 13 -4.55 10.27 -5.37
CA LEU A 13 -4.33 9.06 -4.59
C LEU A 13 -4.25 7.84 -5.52
N THR A 14 -3.13 7.10 -5.47
CA THR A 14 -2.95 5.85 -6.22
C THR A 14 -2.62 4.71 -5.27
N LEU A 15 -3.35 3.60 -5.36
CA LEU A 15 -3.10 2.38 -4.58
C LEU A 15 -2.81 1.20 -5.51
N ASP A 16 -1.59 0.67 -5.45
CA ASP A 16 -1.16 -0.52 -6.17
C ASP A 16 -0.83 -1.63 -5.15
N CYS A 17 -1.77 -2.57 -4.98
CA CYS A 17 -1.58 -3.72 -4.09
C CYS A 17 -1.23 -4.97 -4.90
N ARG A 18 0.07 -5.29 -4.99
CA ARG A 18 0.59 -6.49 -5.66
C ARG A 18 1.01 -7.57 -4.67
N LEU A 19 0.22 -7.76 -3.61
CA LEU A 19 0.38 -8.91 -2.73
C LEU A 19 -0.42 -10.09 -3.27
N PRO A 20 0.13 -11.32 -3.24
CA PRO A 20 -0.64 -12.50 -3.54
C PRO A 20 -1.80 -12.61 -2.54
N THR A 21 -3.04 -12.56 -3.05
CA THR A 21 -4.28 -12.66 -2.26
C THR A 21 -4.37 -13.93 -1.42
N LEU A 22 -3.67 -15.00 -1.83
CA LEU A 22 -3.59 -16.27 -1.10
C LEU A 22 -2.64 -16.23 0.12
N ALA A 23 -1.78 -15.20 0.23
CA ALA A 23 -0.76 -15.12 1.28
C ALA A 23 -1.19 -14.34 2.54
N LEU A 24 -2.35 -13.66 2.50
CA LEU A 24 -2.83 -12.83 3.60
C LEU A 24 -4.17 -13.35 4.10
N ASP A 25 -4.22 -13.72 5.38
CA ASP A 25 -5.47 -14.01 6.08
C ASP A 25 -6.37 -12.76 6.10
N ALA A 26 -7.70 -12.94 6.18
CA ALA A 26 -8.69 -11.86 6.20
C ALA A 26 -8.37 -10.80 7.28
N GLN A 27 -7.92 -11.23 8.46
CA GLN A 27 -7.49 -10.32 9.53
C GLN A 27 -6.29 -9.46 9.11
N MET A 28 -5.30 -10.06 8.44
CA MET A 28 -4.12 -9.37 7.93
C MET A 28 -4.48 -8.40 6.80
N GLN A 29 -5.44 -8.75 5.93
CA GLN A 29 -5.93 -7.86 4.89
C GLN A 29 -6.57 -6.60 5.49
N VAL A 30 -7.42 -6.76 6.50
CA VAL A 30 -8.03 -5.62 7.20
C VAL A 30 -6.97 -4.76 7.88
N HIS A 31 -5.99 -5.36 8.53
CA HIS A 31 -4.93 -4.62 9.21
C HIS A 31 -4.05 -3.84 8.24
N LEU A 32 -3.75 -4.42 7.08
CA LEU A 32 -3.03 -3.74 6.01
C LEU A 32 -3.84 -2.52 5.49
N LEU A 33 -5.13 -2.68 5.25
CA LEU A 33 -6.00 -1.57 4.83
C LEU A 33 -6.06 -0.45 5.86
N GLN A 34 -6.06 -0.77 7.16
CA GLN A 34 -5.99 0.23 8.22
C GLN A 34 -4.68 1.01 8.20
N ILE A 35 -3.54 0.33 8.03
CA ILE A 35 -2.22 0.97 7.93
C ILE A 35 -2.17 1.91 6.72
N ILE A 36 -2.63 1.45 5.56
CA ILE A 36 -2.70 2.25 4.33
C ILE A 36 -3.53 3.51 4.57
N ARG A 37 -4.71 3.35 5.18
CA ARG A 37 -5.61 4.48 5.47
C ARG A 37 -4.92 5.51 6.37
N GLU A 38 -4.29 5.08 7.46
CA GLU A 38 -3.68 6.01 8.41
C GLU A 38 -2.46 6.70 7.79
N ALA A 39 -1.65 5.98 7.00
CA ALA A 39 -0.52 6.56 6.26
C ALA A 39 -0.99 7.63 5.26
N VAL A 40 -2.06 7.36 4.50
CA VAL A 40 -2.65 8.32 3.56
C VAL A 40 -3.19 9.54 4.30
N LEU A 41 -3.92 9.34 5.39
CA LEU A 41 -4.44 10.46 6.21
C LEU A 41 -3.31 11.31 6.80
N ASN A 42 -2.24 10.67 7.27
CA ASN A 42 -1.07 11.36 7.79
C ASN A 42 -0.38 12.18 6.69
N ALA A 43 -0.21 11.62 5.50
CA ALA A 43 0.32 12.34 4.33
C ALA A 43 -0.59 13.50 3.89
N MET A 44 -1.90 13.31 3.83
CA MET A 44 -2.86 14.37 3.50
C MET A 44 -2.78 15.53 4.49
N LYS A 45 -2.67 15.23 5.79
CA LYS A 45 -2.68 16.25 6.85
C LYS A 45 -1.35 16.99 6.99
N HIS A 46 -0.23 16.28 6.83
CA HIS A 46 1.08 16.81 7.23
C HIS A 46 2.05 17.04 6.06
N ALA A 47 1.89 16.34 4.93
CA ALA A 47 2.83 16.43 3.82
C ALA A 47 2.45 17.49 2.78
N ASN A 48 1.21 18.00 2.79
CA ASN A 48 0.67 18.92 1.78
C ASN A 48 1.01 18.49 0.34
N ALA A 49 0.95 17.17 0.09
CA ALA A 49 1.43 16.56 -1.15
C ALA A 49 0.41 16.71 -2.28
N SER A 50 0.88 16.84 -3.52
CA SER A 50 0.01 16.84 -4.71
C SER A 50 -0.29 15.42 -5.22
N GLU A 51 0.50 14.43 -4.82
CA GLU A 51 0.30 13.01 -5.16
C GLU A 51 0.69 12.14 -3.97
N ILE A 52 -0.14 11.14 -3.69
CA ILE A 52 0.09 10.11 -2.66
C ILE A 52 -0.03 8.76 -3.35
N ALA A 53 1.09 8.06 -3.51
CA ALA A 53 1.13 6.73 -4.11
C ALA A 53 1.49 5.68 -3.05
N VAL A 54 0.65 4.64 -2.91
CA VAL A 54 0.86 3.53 -1.99
C VAL A 54 1.05 2.27 -2.80
N SER A 55 2.22 1.63 -2.65
CA SER A 55 2.53 0.36 -3.29
C SER A 55 2.79 -0.71 -2.25
N CYS A 56 1.95 -1.74 -2.25
CA CYS A 56 2.08 -2.87 -1.35
C CYS A 56 2.68 -4.03 -2.15
N VAL A 57 3.99 -4.22 -1.99
CA VAL A 57 4.76 -5.27 -2.67
C VAL A 57 5.33 -6.24 -1.64
N THR A 58 5.20 -7.54 -1.89
CA THR A 58 6.04 -8.50 -1.17
C THR A 58 7.43 -8.39 -1.76
N ARG A 59 8.43 -8.10 -0.92
CA ARG A 59 9.82 -8.29 -1.33
C ARG A 59 9.99 -9.79 -1.52
N ALA A 60 9.86 -10.26 -2.78
CA ALA A 60 10.23 -11.61 -3.15
C ALA A 60 11.62 -11.82 -2.56
N GLY A 61 11.71 -12.70 -1.57
CA GLY A 61 12.96 -12.97 -0.88
C GLY A 61 13.99 -13.29 -1.95
N ARG A 62 15.07 -12.51 -1.97
CA ARG A 62 16.39 -12.81 -2.53
C ARG A 62 16.44 -14.26 -3.08
N GLN A 63 16.02 -14.47 -4.32
CA GLN A 63 16.29 -15.71 -4.99
C GLN A 63 17.77 -15.64 -5.34
N SER A 64 18.58 -16.27 -4.49
CA SER A 64 19.95 -16.63 -4.78
C SER A 64 19.96 -17.55 -6.00
N HIS A 65 19.78 -17.00 -7.19
CA HIS A 65 20.04 -17.72 -8.44
C HIS A 65 21.55 -17.71 -8.64
N GLY A 66 22.22 -18.77 -8.18
CA GLY A 66 23.67 -18.88 -8.32
C GLY A 66 24.28 -20.06 -7.59
N LEU A 67 23.82 -21.28 -7.86
CA LEU A 67 24.70 -22.45 -8.02
C LEU A 67 23.92 -23.62 -8.63
N TYR A 68 24.03 -23.77 -9.95
CA TYR A 68 23.86 -25.06 -10.61
C TYR A 68 25.28 -25.64 -10.78
N PRO A 69 25.59 -26.85 -10.29
CA PRO A 69 26.73 -27.61 -10.79
C PRO A 69 26.45 -28.18 -12.19
#